data_AF-A0A478FQZ6-F1
#
_entry.id   AF-A0A478FQZ6-F1
#
_cell.length_a   1.000
_cell.length_b   1.000
_cell.length_c   1.000
_cell.angle_alpha   90.00
_cell.angle_beta   90.00
_cell.angle_gamma   90.00
#
_symmetry.space_group_name_H-M   'P 1'
#
loop_
_entity.id
_entity.type
_entity.pdbx_description
1 polymer ?
#
loop_
_entity_poly.entity_id
_entity_poly.type
_entity_poly.pdbx_seq_one_letter_code
_entity_poly.pdbx_strand_id
1 'polypeptide(L)'
;MKTSNIIINAVSIFVGTSAITYICTGESLDWTAVRVWDQFYQDLNWIGDLEKDDANWNTWAERWAELTLKKDSTSDPKNLKSDYWKNKVIGTESKTALDASGQSGDEQKKTWAKKPEERSAILELVKKLQDECKWAYGRYINRAPNWDRSWFKSLSRRDPEQPNEDDKNYEYWKDVYTACQKSTSPTTLPVGWLSKENARLYSQWYNPPATK
;
A
#
# COMPACT_ATOMS: atom_id res chain seq x y z
N MET A 1 29.53 5.99 28.98
CA MET A 1 28.13 5.73 28.58
C MET A 1 27.48 7.06 28.29
N LYS A 2 27.16 7.36 27.02
CA LYS A 2 26.32 8.51 26.69
C LYS A 2 24.87 8.08 26.93
N THR A 3 24.23 8.70 27.91
CA THR A 3 22.78 8.61 28.12
C THR A 3 22.09 9.14 26.86
N SER A 4 21.52 8.23 26.06
CA SER A 4 20.59 8.60 25.00
C SER A 4 19.38 9.27 25.63
N ASN A 5 19.26 10.59 25.44
CA ASN A 5 18.06 11.32 25.82
C ASN A 5 16.90 10.80 24.95
N ILE A 6 15.98 10.09 25.59
CA ILE A 6 14.73 9.62 24.98
C ILE A 6 13.81 10.84 24.86
N ILE A 7 13.49 11.26 23.64
CA ILE A 7 12.44 12.24 23.38
C ILE A 7 11.27 11.51 22.72
N ILE A 8 10.25 11.18 23.52
CA ILE A 8 8.96 10.72 23.02
C ILE A 8 8.15 11.97 22.70
N ASN A 9 8.17 12.40 21.44
CA ASN A 9 7.22 13.40 20.95
C ASN A 9 6.00 12.66 20.37
N ALA A 10 4.95 12.53 21.18
CA ALA A 10 3.63 12.22 20.66
C ALA A 10 3.09 13.51 20.01
N VAL A 11 2.90 13.50 18.70
CA VAL A 11 2.24 14.62 18.01
C VAL A 11 0.83 14.20 17.68
N SER A 12 -0.10 14.71 18.47
CA SER A 12 -1.51 14.72 18.07
C SER A 12 -1.66 15.78 16.97
N ILE A 13 -1.73 15.34 15.72
CA ILE A 13 -2.16 16.24 14.65
C ILE A 13 -3.69 16.30 14.75
N PHE A 14 -4.20 17.43 15.24
CA PHE A 14 -5.62 17.72 15.19
C PHE A 14 -5.96 18.21 13.78
N VAL A 15 -6.63 17.36 13.00
CA VAL A 15 -7.26 17.77 11.74
C VAL A 15 -8.76 17.88 12.05
N GLY A 16 -9.22 19.06 12.43
CA GLY A 16 -10.60 19.27 12.90
C GLY A 16 -10.87 18.69 14.30
N THR A 17 -12.02 18.03 14.49
CA THR A 17 -12.47 17.44 15.78
C THR A 17 -11.85 16.08 16.11
N SER A 18 -10.89 15.59 15.31
CA SER A 18 -10.25 14.30 15.50
C SER A 18 -8.77 14.46 15.84
N ALA A 19 -8.33 13.76 16.89
CA ALA A 19 -6.93 13.70 17.30
C ALA A 19 -6.27 12.51 16.58
N ILE A 20 -5.47 12.77 15.55
CA ILE A 20 -4.60 11.74 14.97
C ILE A 20 -3.35 11.72 15.84
N THR A 21 -3.26 10.78 16.77
CA THR A 21 -2.04 10.58 17.56
C THR A 21 -0.99 9.94 16.65
N TYR A 22 -0.10 10.75 16.08
CA TYR A 22 1.13 10.21 15.52
C TYR A 22 2.01 9.79 16.69
N ILE A 23 2.33 8.50 16.72
CA ILE A 23 3.57 8.06 17.36
C ILE A 23 4.70 8.40 16.39
N CYS A 24 4.95 9.70 16.15
CA CYS A 24 6.16 10.22 15.51
C CYS A 24 7.32 10.16 16.52
N THR A 25 7.54 8.99 17.10
CA THR A 25 8.75 8.70 17.84
C THR A 25 9.89 8.72 16.83
N GLY A 26 10.92 9.54 17.04
CA GLY A 26 12.27 9.18 16.55
C GLY A 26 12.57 7.75 17.00
N GLU A 27 13.34 6.97 16.22
CA GLU A 27 13.51 5.50 16.36
C GLU A 27 12.66 4.85 17.47
N SER A 28 11.44 4.40 17.13
CA SER A 28 10.63 3.66 18.11
C SER A 28 11.39 2.44 18.63
N LEU A 29 11.21 2.12 19.91
CA LEU A 29 11.52 0.78 20.43
C LEU A 29 10.50 -0.22 19.87
N ASP A 30 10.81 -1.51 19.85
CA ASP A 30 9.97 -2.52 19.19
C ASP A 30 8.51 -2.57 19.67
N TRP A 31 8.23 -2.10 20.88
CA TRP A 31 6.89 -2.07 21.48
C TRP A 31 6.05 -0.81 21.16
N THR A 32 6.64 0.26 20.60
CA THR A 32 5.91 1.48 20.15
C THR A 32 5.89 1.63 18.63
N ALA A 33 6.30 0.59 17.91
CA ALA A 33 6.40 0.62 16.45
C ALA A 33 5.00 0.48 15.84
N VAL A 34 4.62 1.43 14.99
CA VAL A 34 3.31 1.47 14.32
C VAL A 34 3.44 1.00 12.88
N ARG A 35 2.64 0.00 12.50
CA ARG A 35 2.60 -0.47 11.11
C ARG A 35 1.60 0.32 10.28
N VAL A 36 1.75 0.24 8.96
CA VAL A 36 0.79 0.79 8.00
C VAL A 36 -0.63 0.31 8.30
N TRP A 37 -0.81 -0.99 8.57
CA TRP A 37 -2.12 -1.52 8.94
C TRP A 37 -2.69 -0.87 10.20
N ASP A 38 -1.89 -0.76 11.26
CA ASP A 38 -2.36 -0.26 12.55
C ASP A 38 -2.91 1.18 12.45
N GLN A 39 -2.35 1.98 11.53
CA GLN A 39 -2.76 3.36 11.29
C GLN A 39 -3.88 3.52 10.26
N PHE A 40 -3.92 2.68 9.22
CA PHE A 40 -4.76 2.89 8.03
C PHE A 40 -5.77 1.76 7.73
N TYR A 41 -5.97 0.79 8.63
CA TYR A 41 -6.86 -0.37 8.39
C TYR A 41 -8.30 0.00 7.99
N GLN A 42 -8.78 1.20 8.35
CA GLN A 42 -10.13 1.65 8.02
C GLN A 42 -10.30 1.83 6.51
N ASP A 43 -9.25 2.28 5.82
CA ASP A 43 -9.25 2.55 4.38
C ASP A 43 -8.81 1.34 3.54
N LEU A 44 -8.16 0.35 4.17
CA LEU A 44 -7.47 -0.76 3.51
C LEU A 44 -8.26 -2.07 3.55
N ASN A 45 -8.30 -2.80 2.43
CA ASN A 45 -8.93 -4.12 2.34
C ASN A 45 -8.36 -5.07 3.39
N TRP A 46 -9.23 -5.84 4.01
CA TRP A 46 -8.80 -6.82 4.99
C TRP A 46 -8.09 -8.01 4.33
N ILE A 47 -7.12 -8.58 5.03
CA ILE A 47 -6.36 -9.77 4.58
C ILE A 47 -7.01 -11.00 5.20
N GLY A 48 -7.76 -11.74 4.38
CA GLY A 48 -8.40 -12.99 4.77
C GLY A 48 -7.99 -14.19 3.95
N ASP A 49 -8.55 -15.35 4.30
CA ASP A 49 -8.46 -16.58 3.51
C ASP A 49 -9.18 -16.38 2.15
N LEU A 50 -8.50 -16.63 1.03
CA LEU A 50 -9.08 -16.48 -0.32
C LEU A 50 -9.79 -17.75 -0.81
N GLU A 51 -9.51 -18.89 -0.19
CA GLU A 51 -10.07 -20.19 -0.59
C GLU A 51 -11.41 -20.45 0.09
N LYS A 52 -11.54 -20.04 1.36
CA LYS A 52 -12.69 -20.41 2.21
C LYS A 52 -13.65 -19.28 2.55
N ASP A 53 -13.22 -18.02 2.43
CA ASP A 53 -14.06 -16.86 2.72
C ASP A 53 -14.51 -16.20 1.41
N ASP A 54 -15.77 -16.45 1.03
CA ASP A 54 -16.35 -15.93 -0.20
C ASP A 54 -16.45 -14.41 -0.23
N ALA A 55 -16.67 -13.76 0.92
CA ALA A 55 -16.76 -12.30 0.98
C ALA A 55 -15.38 -11.68 0.73
N ASN A 56 -14.35 -12.25 1.34
CA ASN A 56 -12.97 -11.85 1.12
C ASN A 56 -12.51 -12.16 -0.32
N TRP A 57 -12.85 -13.32 -0.86
CA TRP A 57 -12.63 -13.66 -2.27
C TRP A 57 -13.23 -12.60 -3.20
N ASN A 58 -14.52 -12.32 -3.05
CA ASN A 58 -15.23 -11.37 -3.91
C ASN A 58 -14.56 -9.99 -3.92
N THR A 59 -14.14 -9.52 -2.75
CA THR A 59 -13.45 -8.23 -2.58
C THR A 59 -12.13 -8.20 -3.34
N TRP A 60 -11.28 -9.21 -3.14
CA TRP A 60 -9.95 -9.24 -3.77
C TRP A 60 -10.00 -9.57 -5.27
N ALA A 61 -10.88 -10.46 -5.69
CA ALA A 61 -11.05 -10.81 -7.10
C ALA A 61 -11.58 -9.62 -7.93
N GLU A 62 -12.55 -8.88 -7.39
CA GLU A 62 -13.03 -7.66 -8.03
C GLU A 62 -11.94 -6.58 -8.09
N ARG A 63 -11.18 -6.40 -7.00
CA ARG A 63 -10.06 -5.45 -6.97
C ARG A 63 -8.99 -5.81 -7.99
N TRP A 64 -8.60 -7.07 -8.06
CA TRP A 64 -7.65 -7.59 -9.04
C TRP A 64 -8.12 -7.34 -10.47
N ALA A 65 -9.40 -7.65 -10.76
CA ALA A 65 -9.96 -7.43 -12.08
C ALA A 65 -9.97 -5.94 -12.45
N GLU A 66 -10.39 -5.06 -11.52
CA GLU A 66 -10.37 -3.61 -11.73
C GLU A 66 -8.97 -3.09 -12.04
N LEU A 67 -7.96 -3.51 -11.27
CA LEU A 67 -6.57 -3.07 -11.48
C LEU A 67 -6.00 -3.55 -12.82
N THR A 68 -6.39 -4.75 -13.26
CA THR A 68 -5.93 -5.34 -14.53
C THR A 68 -6.58 -4.67 -15.75
N LEU A 69 -7.83 -4.20 -15.61
CA LEU A 69 -8.57 -3.53 -16.69
C LEU A 69 -8.19 -2.06 -16.87
N LYS A 70 -7.59 -1.45 -15.84
CA LYS A 70 -7.14 -0.06 -15.91
C LYS A 70 -6.12 0.12 -17.03
N LYS A 71 -6.43 1.05 -17.93
CA LYS A 71 -5.58 1.38 -19.09
C LYS A 71 -4.30 2.06 -18.60
N ASP A 72 -3.22 1.96 -19.39
CA ASP A 72 -1.92 2.60 -19.13
C ASP A 72 -1.91 4.15 -19.18
N SER A 73 -3.07 4.80 -19.02
CA SER A 73 -3.14 6.25 -18.94
C SER A 73 -2.46 6.72 -17.65
N THR A 74 -1.30 7.36 -17.79
CA THR A 74 -0.46 7.85 -16.67
C THR A 74 -1.07 9.04 -15.92
N SER A 75 -2.10 9.66 -16.49
CA SER A 75 -2.76 10.84 -15.93
C SER A 75 -3.93 10.50 -14.99
N ASP A 76 -4.54 9.33 -15.09
CA ASP A 76 -5.64 8.96 -14.19
C ASP A 76 -5.09 8.59 -12.80
N PRO A 77 -5.48 9.31 -11.74
CA PRO A 77 -5.02 9.03 -10.38
C PRO A 77 -5.46 7.66 -9.86
N LYS A 78 -6.42 7.00 -10.52
CA LYS A 78 -6.89 5.65 -10.17
C LYS A 78 -5.99 4.55 -10.73
N ASN A 79 -5.05 4.87 -11.62
CA ASN A 79 -4.18 3.90 -12.27
C ASN A 79 -2.89 3.68 -11.48
N LEU A 80 -2.40 2.45 -11.55
CA LEU A 80 -1.06 2.08 -11.07
C LEU A 80 -0.03 2.81 -11.92
N LYS A 81 0.95 3.46 -11.28
CA LYS A 81 1.97 4.26 -11.95
C LYS A 81 3.31 3.55 -12.05
N SER A 82 3.69 2.81 -11.02
CA SER A 82 4.96 2.13 -10.93
C SER A 82 5.01 0.90 -11.82
N ASP A 83 6.14 0.73 -12.50
CA ASP A 83 6.43 -0.46 -13.30
C ASP A 83 6.46 -1.73 -12.44
N TYR A 84 6.84 -1.59 -11.16
CA TYR A 84 6.81 -2.69 -10.19
C TYR A 84 5.40 -3.30 -10.10
N TRP A 85 4.37 -2.49 -9.83
CA TRP A 85 3.02 -3.00 -9.67
C TRP A 85 2.47 -3.57 -10.99
N LYS A 86 2.72 -2.89 -12.10
CA LYS A 86 2.27 -3.33 -13.42
C LYS A 86 2.90 -4.64 -13.86
N ASN A 87 4.20 -4.81 -13.65
CA ASN A 87 4.95 -5.94 -14.19
C ASN A 87 5.09 -7.09 -13.19
N LYS A 88 5.38 -6.77 -11.92
CA LYS A 88 5.69 -7.78 -10.90
C LYS A 88 4.46 -8.22 -10.12
N VAL A 89 3.46 -7.36 -9.88
CA VAL A 89 2.28 -7.73 -9.06
C VAL A 89 1.10 -8.15 -9.92
N ILE A 90 0.60 -7.25 -10.78
CA ILE A 90 -0.49 -7.56 -11.71
C ILE A 90 0.04 -8.44 -12.84
N GLY A 91 1.06 -7.98 -13.57
CA GLY A 91 1.74 -8.73 -14.61
C GLY A 91 0.87 -9.04 -15.84
N THR A 92 1.51 -9.54 -16.89
CA THR A 92 0.84 -9.90 -18.14
C THR A 92 -0.11 -11.07 -17.97
N GLU A 93 0.21 -12.01 -17.08
CA GLU A 93 -0.62 -13.20 -16.79
C GLU A 93 -2.03 -12.82 -16.33
N SER A 94 -2.17 -11.75 -15.55
CA SER A 94 -3.50 -11.28 -15.13
C SER A 94 -4.35 -10.82 -16.30
N LYS A 95 -3.74 -10.11 -17.25
CA LYS A 95 -4.42 -9.65 -18.45
C LYS A 95 -4.80 -10.83 -19.35
N THR A 96 -3.88 -11.78 -19.54
CA THR A 96 -4.15 -13.02 -20.28
C THR A 96 -5.31 -13.81 -19.67
N ALA A 97 -5.36 -13.94 -18.34
CA ALA A 97 -6.47 -14.62 -17.67
C ALA A 97 -7.82 -13.92 -17.89
N LEU A 98 -7.87 -12.59 -17.77
CA LEU A 98 -9.10 -11.84 -18.04
C LEU A 98 -9.52 -11.88 -19.51
N ASP A 99 -8.58 -11.89 -20.45
CA ASP A 99 -8.89 -11.97 -21.87
C ASP A 99 -9.37 -13.38 -22.25
N ALA A 100 -8.85 -14.43 -21.60
CA ALA A 100 -9.30 -15.81 -21.76
C ALA A 100 -10.72 -16.07 -21.21
N SER A 101 -11.27 -15.17 -20.37
CA SER A 101 -12.64 -15.27 -19.84
C SER A 101 -13.75 -15.19 -20.90
N GLY A 102 -13.41 -14.71 -22.11
CA GLY A 102 -14.37 -14.50 -23.21
C GLY A 102 -15.37 -13.37 -22.96
N GLN A 103 -15.23 -12.60 -21.88
CA GLN A 103 -16.11 -11.47 -21.55
C GLN A 103 -15.68 -10.20 -22.30
N SER A 104 -16.64 -9.44 -22.83
CA SER A 104 -16.37 -8.26 -23.67
C SER A 104 -16.44 -6.92 -22.93
N GLY A 105 -17.07 -6.87 -21.75
CA GLY A 105 -17.17 -5.65 -20.92
C GLY A 105 -16.39 -5.71 -19.61
N ASP A 106 -15.87 -4.56 -19.15
CA ASP A 106 -15.12 -4.43 -17.89
C ASP A 106 -15.93 -4.95 -16.68
N GLU A 107 -17.21 -4.60 -16.58
CA GLU A 107 -18.10 -5.07 -15.50
C GLU A 107 -18.40 -6.57 -15.59
N GLN A 108 -18.47 -7.12 -16.81
CA GLN A 108 -18.63 -8.56 -17.01
C GLN A 108 -17.37 -9.31 -16.58
N LYS A 109 -16.18 -8.78 -16.91
CA LYS A 109 -14.89 -9.32 -16.48
C LYS A 109 -14.72 -9.29 -14.95
N LYS A 110 -15.12 -8.21 -14.28
CA LYS A 110 -15.14 -8.13 -12.80
C LYS A 110 -16.12 -9.13 -12.18
N THR A 111 -17.31 -9.26 -12.77
CA THR A 111 -18.32 -10.22 -12.29
C THR A 111 -17.86 -11.66 -12.51
N TRP A 112 -17.20 -11.94 -13.63
CA TRP A 112 -16.60 -13.23 -13.93
C TRP A 112 -15.52 -13.60 -12.91
N ALA A 113 -14.61 -12.68 -12.57
CA ALA A 113 -13.53 -12.95 -11.61
C ALA A 113 -14.04 -13.36 -10.22
N LYS A 114 -15.23 -12.90 -9.81
CA LYS A 114 -15.83 -13.23 -8.51
C LYS A 114 -16.43 -14.63 -8.44
N LYS A 115 -16.70 -15.27 -9.59
CA LYS A 115 -17.38 -16.57 -9.64
C LYS A 115 -16.56 -17.66 -8.91
N PRO A 116 -17.20 -18.47 -8.02
CA PRO A 116 -16.49 -19.54 -7.32
C PRO A 116 -15.84 -20.56 -8.25
N GLU A 117 -16.43 -20.81 -9.43
CA GLU A 117 -15.91 -21.76 -10.40
C GLU A 117 -14.55 -21.32 -10.96
N GLU A 118 -14.34 -20.01 -11.07
CA GLU A 118 -13.12 -19.41 -11.63
C GLU A 118 -12.03 -19.25 -10.56
N ARG A 119 -12.37 -19.41 -9.28
CA ARG A 119 -11.45 -19.20 -8.15
C ARG A 119 -10.15 -19.97 -8.34
N SER A 120 -10.23 -21.26 -8.66
CA SER A 120 -9.05 -22.10 -8.85
C SER A 120 -8.14 -21.63 -10.00
N ALA A 121 -8.69 -21.03 -11.05
CA ALA A 121 -7.95 -20.59 -12.22
C ALA A 121 -7.17 -19.30 -11.97
N ILE A 122 -7.70 -18.39 -11.15
CA ILE A 122 -7.09 -17.07 -10.90
C ILE A 122 -6.63 -16.88 -9.45
N LEU A 123 -6.72 -17.89 -8.58
CA LEU A 123 -6.37 -17.81 -7.16
C LEU A 123 -4.96 -17.26 -6.95
N GLU A 124 -3.96 -17.81 -7.63
CA GLU A 124 -2.57 -17.39 -7.46
C GLU A 124 -2.35 -15.92 -7.88
N LEU A 125 -3.08 -15.43 -8.89
CA LEU A 125 -3.01 -14.03 -9.34
C LEU A 125 -3.63 -13.07 -8.32
N VAL A 126 -4.81 -13.42 -7.79
CA VAL A 126 -5.50 -12.66 -6.75
C VAL A 126 -4.70 -12.68 -5.44
N LYS A 127 -4.12 -13.83 -5.10
CA LYS A 127 -3.27 -14.03 -3.92
C LYS A 127 -1.99 -13.21 -4.01
N LYS A 128 -1.37 -13.11 -5.18
CA LYS A 128 -0.19 -12.27 -5.40
C LYS A 128 -0.47 -10.79 -5.10
N LEU A 129 -1.64 -10.29 -5.50
CA LEU A 129 -2.11 -8.95 -5.13
C LEU A 129 -2.29 -8.83 -3.60
N GLN A 130 -3.00 -9.78 -2.99
CA GLN A 130 -3.25 -9.76 -1.54
C GLN A 130 -1.94 -9.83 -0.73
N ASP A 131 -0.98 -10.66 -1.15
CA ASP A 131 0.32 -10.85 -0.50
C ASP A 131 1.19 -9.60 -0.59
N GLU A 132 1.14 -8.86 -1.70
CA GLU A 132 1.82 -7.56 -1.80
C GLU A 132 1.21 -6.54 -0.83
N CYS A 133 -0.12 -6.47 -0.75
CA CYS A 133 -0.79 -5.62 0.24
C CYS A 133 -0.43 -6.04 1.67
N LYS A 134 -0.45 -7.34 1.98
CA LYS A 134 -0.04 -7.89 3.28
C LYS A 134 1.41 -7.53 3.63
N TRP A 135 2.32 -7.57 2.65
CA TRP A 135 3.70 -7.16 2.83
C TRP A 135 3.83 -5.68 3.20
N ALA A 136 3.10 -4.81 2.48
CA ALA A 136 3.09 -3.37 2.70
C ALA A 136 2.46 -3.01 4.06
N TYR A 137 1.38 -3.70 4.43
CA TYR A 137 0.69 -3.55 5.72
C TYR A 137 1.62 -3.82 6.90
N GLY A 138 2.62 -4.69 6.72
CA GLY A 138 3.62 -5.03 7.74
C GLY A 138 4.81 -4.08 7.83
N ARG A 139 4.87 -3.02 7.01
CA ARG A 139 5.90 -1.98 7.09
C ARG A 139 5.58 -0.99 8.20
N TYR A 140 6.60 -0.36 8.76
CA TYR A 140 6.45 0.59 9.87
C TYR A 140 6.66 2.03 9.43
N ILE A 141 5.82 2.90 9.98
CA ILE A 141 5.75 4.32 9.60
C ILE A 141 6.65 5.22 10.45
N ASN A 142 6.97 4.77 11.68
CA ASN A 142 7.71 5.51 12.71
C ASN A 142 9.09 4.89 13.03
N ARG A 143 9.78 4.41 12.00
CA ARG A 143 11.10 3.77 12.09
C ARG A 143 12.07 4.41 11.10
N ALA A 144 13.34 4.45 11.51
CA ALA A 144 14.39 5.11 10.75
C ALA A 144 14.46 4.60 9.29
N PRO A 145 14.82 5.47 8.32
CA PRO A 145 14.84 5.08 6.92
C PRO A 145 15.72 3.87 6.60
N ASN A 146 16.82 3.69 7.33
CA ASN A 146 17.76 2.58 7.18
C ASN A 146 17.26 1.26 7.78
N TRP A 147 16.23 1.26 8.64
CA TRP A 147 15.70 0.06 9.27
C TRP A 147 14.90 -0.78 8.29
N ASP A 148 15.23 -2.07 8.15
CA ASP A 148 14.78 -3.01 7.11
C ASP A 148 13.26 -3.10 6.90
N ARG A 149 12.47 -2.96 7.97
CA ARG A 149 11.00 -2.97 7.90
C ARG A 149 10.34 -1.60 7.85
N SER A 150 11.13 -0.54 7.74
CA SER A 150 10.62 0.81 7.51
C SER A 150 9.91 0.90 6.16
N TRP A 151 8.83 1.68 6.12
CA TRP A 151 8.15 2.01 4.86
C TRP A 151 8.98 2.94 3.95
N PHE A 152 9.99 3.61 4.51
CA PHE A 152 10.99 4.32 3.74
C PHE A 152 11.86 3.28 3.02
N LYS A 153 12.16 3.55 1.74
CA LYS A 153 12.95 2.65 0.89
C LYS A 153 12.35 1.26 0.72
N SER A 154 11.06 1.08 1.05
CA SER A 154 10.35 -0.18 0.92
C SER A 154 10.41 -0.75 -0.49
N LEU A 155 10.27 0.09 -1.52
CA LEU A 155 10.39 -0.37 -2.91
C LEU A 155 11.75 -1.04 -3.17
N SER A 156 12.86 -0.36 -2.87
CA SER A 156 14.21 -0.90 -3.10
C SER A 156 14.53 -2.16 -2.28
N ARG A 157 13.81 -2.39 -1.18
CA ARG A 157 13.91 -3.62 -0.38
C ARG A 157 13.03 -4.74 -0.92
N ARG A 158 11.89 -4.38 -1.50
CA ARG A 158 10.96 -5.31 -2.09
C ARG A 158 11.47 -5.81 -3.44
N ASP A 159 12.08 -4.91 -4.20
CA ASP A 159 12.67 -5.15 -5.51
C ASP A 159 14.06 -4.49 -5.55
N PRO A 160 15.14 -5.24 -5.24
CA PRO A 160 16.51 -4.71 -5.26
C PRO A 160 16.98 -4.19 -6.61
N GLU A 161 16.27 -4.52 -7.70
CA GLU A 161 16.53 -4.00 -9.04
C GLU A 161 16.08 -2.54 -9.19
N GLN A 162 15.22 -2.04 -8.29
CA GLN A 162 14.72 -0.67 -8.33
C GLN A 162 15.70 0.32 -7.70
N PRO A 163 15.83 1.53 -8.27
CA PRO A 163 16.69 2.56 -7.69
C PRO A 163 16.20 2.97 -6.30
N ASN A 164 17.15 3.26 -5.41
CA ASN A 164 16.88 3.70 -4.04
C ASN A 164 16.49 5.20 -3.98
N GLU A 165 15.49 5.58 -4.75
CA GLU A 165 15.01 6.95 -4.90
C GLU A 165 13.70 7.17 -4.14
N ASP A 166 13.60 8.32 -3.46
CA ASP A 166 12.42 8.64 -2.66
C ASP A 166 11.17 8.84 -3.53
N ASP A 167 11.31 9.52 -4.68
CA ASP A 167 10.20 9.74 -5.62
C ASP A 167 9.63 8.40 -6.11
N LYS A 168 10.46 7.41 -6.43
CA LYS A 168 10.01 6.04 -6.79
C LYS A 168 9.32 5.33 -5.64
N ASN A 169 9.83 5.50 -4.42
CA ASN A 169 9.18 4.95 -3.23
C ASN A 169 7.81 5.61 -2.96
N TYR A 170 7.67 6.92 -3.20
CA TYR A 170 6.38 7.61 -3.10
C TYR A 170 5.38 7.12 -4.14
N GLU A 171 5.81 6.91 -5.38
CA GLU A 171 4.99 6.28 -6.42
C GLU A 171 4.53 4.88 -6.01
N TYR A 172 5.44 4.06 -5.50
CA TYR A 172 5.11 2.74 -4.97
C TYR A 172 4.05 2.80 -3.87
N TRP A 173 4.20 3.68 -2.88
CA TRP A 173 3.22 3.80 -1.81
C TRP A 173 1.87 4.35 -2.27
N LYS A 174 1.85 5.21 -3.27
CA LYS A 174 0.60 5.63 -3.91
C LYS A 174 -0.09 4.46 -4.60
N ASP A 175 0.67 3.61 -5.27
CA ASP A 175 0.15 2.39 -5.90
C ASP A 175 -0.32 1.37 -4.87
N VAL A 176 0.38 1.21 -3.73
CA VAL A 176 -0.08 0.39 -2.61
C VAL A 176 -1.45 0.87 -2.14
N TYR A 177 -1.60 2.17 -1.86
CA TYR A 177 -2.90 2.69 -1.42
C TYR A 177 -3.98 2.43 -2.47
N THR A 178 -3.66 2.75 -3.73
CA THR A 178 -4.56 2.52 -4.85
C THR A 178 -4.93 1.05 -4.92
N ALA A 179 -3.99 0.12 -4.94
CA ALA A 179 -4.26 -1.30 -5.08
C ALA A 179 -5.06 -1.87 -3.90
N CYS A 180 -4.74 -1.42 -2.68
CA CYS A 180 -5.15 -2.08 -1.45
C CYS A 180 -6.35 -1.42 -0.74
N GLN A 181 -6.90 -0.30 -1.22
CA GLN A 181 -8.03 0.41 -0.59
C GLN A 181 -9.38 -0.29 -0.79
N LYS A 182 -10.31 -0.08 0.16
CA LYS A 182 -11.71 -0.61 0.12
C LYS A 182 -12.61 0.06 -0.93
N SER A 183 -12.27 1.27 -1.39
CA SER A 183 -13.15 2.12 -2.20
C SER A 183 -12.64 2.40 -3.61
N THR A 184 -13.56 2.67 -4.54
CA THR A 184 -13.30 3.18 -5.90
C THR A 184 -13.21 4.73 -5.98
N SER A 185 -13.32 5.45 -4.85
CA SER A 185 -12.99 6.89 -4.70
C SER A 185 -12.98 7.36 -3.22
N PRO A 186 -12.26 8.44 -2.85
CA PRO A 186 -11.37 9.26 -3.68
C PRO A 186 -9.91 8.77 -3.62
N THR A 187 -9.18 8.97 -4.72
CA THR A 187 -7.71 8.77 -4.86
C THR A 187 -6.86 9.72 -4.01
N THR A 188 -7.49 10.38 -3.04
CA THR A 188 -6.79 11.26 -2.12
C THR A 188 -6.17 10.38 -1.07
N LEU A 189 -4.84 10.42 -0.99
CA LEU A 189 -4.11 9.68 0.02
C LEU A 189 -4.54 10.21 1.41
N PRO A 190 -4.71 9.32 2.41
CA PRO A 190 -5.07 9.76 3.75
C PRO A 190 -3.97 10.65 4.30
N VAL A 191 -4.34 11.56 5.20
CA VAL A 191 -3.36 12.41 5.90
C VAL A 191 -2.35 11.49 6.59
N GLY A 192 -1.07 11.73 6.35
CA GLY A 192 -0.02 10.87 6.89
C GLY A 192 0.28 9.62 6.09
N TRP A 193 -0.27 9.44 4.90
CA TRP A 193 0.30 8.46 3.98
C TRP A 193 1.67 8.95 3.48
N LEU A 194 2.57 8.01 3.16
CA LEU A 194 3.88 8.36 2.63
C LEU A 194 3.75 8.87 1.19
N SER A 195 3.94 10.18 1.01
CA SER A 195 3.84 10.87 -0.27
C SER A 195 4.80 12.05 -0.34
N LYS A 196 4.97 12.62 -1.54
CA LYS A 196 5.81 13.81 -1.76
C LYS A 196 5.28 15.03 -1.00
N GLU A 197 3.96 15.18 -0.93
CA GLU A 197 3.27 16.27 -0.22
C GLU A 197 3.50 16.19 1.29
N ASN A 198 3.53 14.97 1.83
CA ASN A 198 3.77 14.70 3.24
C ASN A 198 5.24 14.48 3.59
N ALA A 199 6.16 14.50 2.62
CA ALA A 199 7.60 14.29 2.83
C ALA A 199 8.19 15.23 3.89
N ARG A 200 7.72 16.49 3.91
CA ARG A 200 8.13 17.50 4.91
C ARG A 200 7.77 17.11 6.34
N LEU A 201 6.67 16.40 6.54
CA LEU A 201 6.27 15.94 7.87
C LEU A 201 7.31 14.94 8.36
N TYR A 202 7.73 14.00 7.52
CA TYR A 202 8.72 13.00 7.90
C TYR A 202 10.12 13.56 8.09
N SER A 203 10.58 14.48 7.23
CA SER A 203 11.93 15.03 7.33
C SER A 203 12.17 15.76 8.65
N GLN A 204 11.16 16.43 9.20
CA GLN A 204 11.22 17.11 10.50
C GLN A 204 11.47 16.14 11.68
N TRP A 205 11.06 14.88 11.56
CA TRP A 205 11.16 13.88 12.65
C TRP A 205 12.41 13.01 12.55
N TYR A 206 12.89 12.72 11.34
CA TYR A 206 14.06 11.86 11.13
C TYR A 206 15.37 12.61 10.95
N ASN A 207 15.32 13.90 10.61
CA ASN A 207 16.48 14.74 10.45
C ASN A 207 16.16 16.13 11.04
N PRO A 208 15.98 16.23 12.37
CA PRO A 208 15.59 17.49 12.99
C PRO A 208 16.62 18.57 12.63
N PRO A 209 16.20 19.77 12.16
CA PRO A 209 17.13 20.85 11.92
C PRO A 209 17.90 21.09 13.21
N ALA A 210 19.24 21.18 13.11
CA ALA A 210 20.08 21.48 14.25
C ALA A 210 19.50 22.70 14.97
N THR A 211 18.99 22.48 16.19
CA THR A 211 18.52 23.56 17.05
C THR A 211 19.71 24.49 17.26
N LYS A 212 19.63 25.69 16.68
CA LYS A 212 20.54 26.80 16.99
C LYS A 212 20.25 27.31 18.38
#